data_AF-A0A926WW50-F1
#
_entry.id   AF-A0A926WW50-F1
#
_cell.length_a   1.000
_cell.length_b   1.000
_cell.length_c   1.000
_cell.angle_alpha   90.00
_cell.angle_beta   90.00
_cell.angle_gamma   90.00
#
_symmetry.space_group_name_H-M   'P 1'
#
loop_
_entity.id
_entity.type
_entity.pdbx_description
1 polymer ?
#
loop_
_entity_poly.entity_id
_entity_poly.type
_entity_poly.pdbx_seq_one_letter_code
_entity_poly.pdbx_strand_id
1 'polypeptide(L)' 'MKKEYMDILETLIDQLSLSAILEMLERICHKKAENLRNHWQDETSAKLWDKAARQIEQLNVDI' A
#
# COMPACT_ATOMS: atom_id res chain seq x y z
N MET A 1 12.83 10.74 12.97
CA MET A 1 12.57 9.74 11.92
C MET A 1 11.22 9.04 12.05
N LYS A 2 11.03 7.99 12.89
CA LYS A 2 9.72 7.29 12.94
C LYS A 2 8.55 8.23 13.29
N LYS A 3 8.76 9.18 14.21
CA LYS A 3 7.75 10.19 14.57
C LYS A 3 7.41 11.10 13.39
N GLU A 4 8.40 11.65 12.71
CA GLU A 4 8.20 12.53 11.54
C GLU A 4 7.41 11.84 10.41
N TYR A 5 7.67 10.55 10.16
CA TYR A 5 6.91 9.79 9.16
C TYR A 5 5.46 9.56 9.58
N MET A 6 5.19 9.39 10.88
CA MET A 6 3.83 9.29 11.41
C MET A 6 3.10 10.63 11.29
N ASP A 7 3.74 11.73 11.64
CA ASP A 7 3.16 13.08 11.53
C ASP A 7 2.81 13.41 10.06
N ILE A 8 3.66 12.99 9.11
CA ILE A 8 3.37 13.12 7.67
C ILE A 8 2.18 12.27 7.26
N LEU A 9 2.10 11.01 7.71
CA LEU A 9 0.98 10.13 7.39
C LEU A 9 -0.33 10.65 7.97
N GLU A 10 -0.33 11.15 9.20
CA GLU A 10 -1.49 11.79 9.84
C GLU A 10 -1.96 12.99 9.00
N THR A 11 -1.05 13.86 8.60
CA THR A 11 -1.37 15.01 7.72
C THR A 11 -1.99 14.57 6.38
N LEU A 12 -1.50 13.48 5.79
CA LEU A 12 -2.04 12.95 4.54
C LEU A 12 -3.42 12.34 4.71
N ILE A 13 -3.67 11.64 5.82
CA ILE A 13 -4.98 11.10 6.17
C ILE A 13 -5.98 12.24 6.36
N ASP A 14 -5.61 13.29 7.09
CA ASP A 14 -6.46 14.46 7.30
C ASP A 14 -6.83 15.17 5.99
N GLN A 15 -5.94 15.18 5.00
CA GLN A 15 -6.17 15.83 3.70
C GLN A 15 -6.97 14.99 2.71
N LEU A 16 -6.85 13.65 2.75
CA LEU A 16 -7.38 12.76 1.70
C LEU A 16 -8.44 11.75 2.17
N SER A 17 -8.54 11.49 3.48
CA SER A 17 -9.19 10.33 4.13
C SER A 17 -8.32 9.07 4.25
N LEU A 18 -8.61 8.27 5.27
CA LEU A 18 -7.96 6.98 5.48
C LEU A 18 -8.25 6.01 4.33
N SER A 19 -9.47 5.98 3.80
CA SER A 19 -9.86 5.12 2.67
C SER A 19 -9.04 5.42 1.41
N ALA A 20 -8.82 6.69 1.10
CA ALA A 20 -7.97 7.09 -0.03
C ALA A 20 -6.51 6.66 0.17
N ILE A 21 -5.97 6.78 1.39
CA ILE A 21 -4.62 6.33 1.70
C ILE A 21 -4.49 4.81 1.56
N LEU A 22 -5.49 4.05 2.01
CA LEU A 22 -5.51 2.59 1.85
C LEU A 22 -5.54 2.18 0.37
N GLU A 23 -6.39 2.81 -0.45
CA GLU A 23 -6.41 2.59 -1.91
C GLU A 23 -5.05 2.90 -2.57
N MET A 24 -4.41 4.00 -2.17
CA MET A 24 -3.06 4.34 -2.66
C MET A 24 -2.03 3.28 -2.27
N LEU A 25 -2.07 2.75 -1.04
CA LEU A 25 -1.18 1.69 -0.58
C LEU A 25 -1.41 0.38 -1.35
N GLU A 26 -2.67 0.01 -1.59
CA GLU A 26 -3.03 -1.14 -2.43
C GLU A 26 -2.41 -1.03 -3.84
N ARG A 27 -2.56 0.13 -4.48
CA ARG A 27 -1.98 0.41 -5.81
C ARG A 27 -0.45 0.33 -5.80
N ILE A 28 0.19 0.81 -4.73
CA ILE A 28 1.65 0.69 -4.56
C ILE A 28 2.06 -0.79 -4.44
N CYS A 29 1.29 -1.60 -3.71
CA CYS A 29 1.54 -3.03 -3.58
C CYS A 29 1.48 -3.73 -4.95
N HIS A 30 0.44 -3.48 -5.75
CA HIS A 30 0.34 -4.05 -7.10
C HIS A 30 1.50 -3.63 -8.02
N LYS A 31 1.87 -2.34 -7.99
CA LYS A 31 3.00 -1.85 -8.79
C LYS A 31 4.33 -2.49 -8.37
N LYS A 32 4.53 -2.72 -7.07
CA LYS A 32 5.71 -3.45 -6.58
C LYS A 32 5.71 -4.91 -7.02
N ALA A 33 4.56 -5.58 -6.96
CA ALA A 33 4.42 -6.96 -7.43
C ALA A 33 4.75 -7.06 -8.93
N GLU A 34 4.19 -6.18 -9.75
CA GLU A 34 4.47 -6.12 -11.19
C GLU A 34 5.96 -5.89 -11.46
N ASN A 35 6.57 -4.93 -10.79
CA ASN A 35 8.00 -4.67 -10.96
C ASN A 35 8.87 -5.87 -10.60
N LEU A 36 8.52 -6.59 -9.53
CA LEU A 36 9.23 -7.79 -9.09
C LEU A 36 9.16 -8.91 -10.14
N ARG A 37 8.00 -9.12 -10.76
CA ARG A 37 7.83 -10.11 -11.85
C ARG A 37 8.64 -9.72 -13.07
N ASN A 38 8.47 -8.48 -13.52
CA ASN A 38 8.92 -8.06 -14.83
C ASN A 38 10.42 -7.73 -14.87
N HIS A 39 10.99 -7.23 -13.77
CA HIS A 39 12.39 -6.78 -13.75
C HIS A 39 13.32 -7.71 -12.99
N TRP A 40 12.84 -8.33 -11.91
CA TRP A 40 13.70 -9.13 -11.01
C TRP A 40 13.37 -10.63 -11.04
N GLN A 41 12.33 -11.03 -11.79
CA GLN A 41 11.86 -12.42 -11.91
C GLN A 41 11.57 -13.07 -10.55
N ASP A 42 11.26 -12.26 -9.53
CA ASP A 42 10.99 -12.71 -8.17
C ASP A 42 9.49 -12.90 -7.95
N GLU A 43 8.99 -14.04 -8.43
CA GLU A 43 7.58 -14.42 -8.28
C GLU A 43 7.17 -14.64 -6.82
N THR A 44 8.10 -15.03 -5.95
CA THR A 44 7.79 -15.28 -4.53
C THR A 44 7.47 -13.97 -3.84
N SER A 45 8.33 -12.96 -3.98
CA SER A 45 8.07 -11.64 -3.42
C SER A 45 6.88 -10.96 -4.09
N ALA A 46 6.72 -11.13 -5.41
CA ALA A 46 5.57 -10.56 -6.12
C ALA A 46 4.23 -11.08 -5.55
N LYS A 47 4.13 -12.38 -5.27
CA LYS A 47 2.94 -12.97 -4.63
C LYS A 47 2.67 -12.42 -3.23
N LEU A 48 3.72 -12.11 -2.46
CA LEU A 48 3.56 -11.49 -1.14
C LEU A 48 2.99 -10.07 -1.25
N TRP A 49 3.46 -9.28 -2.22
CA TRP A 49 2.93 -7.94 -2.47
C TRP A 49 1.47 -7.97 -2.94
N ASP A 50 1.11 -8.88 -3.85
CA ASP A 50 -0.29 -9.03 -4.26
C ASP A 50 -1.19 -9.52 -3.12
N LYS A 51 -0.68 -10.39 -2.24
CA LYS A 51 -1.42 -10.80 -1.04
C LYS A 51 -1.67 -9.60 -0.12
N ALA A 52 -0.67 -8.76 0.09
CA ALA A 52 -0.81 -7.55 0.90
C ALA A 52 -1.83 -6.57 0.28
N ALA A 53 -1.81 -6.38 -1.04
CA ALA A 53 -2.78 -5.53 -1.73
C ALA A 53 -4.22 -6.00 -1.47
N ARG A 54 -4.50 -7.30 -1.63
CA ARG A 54 -5.82 -7.90 -1.35
C ARG A 54 -6.25 -7.75 0.10
N GLN A 55 -5.31 -7.80 1.04
CA GLN A 55 -5.63 -7.57 2.46
C GLN A 55 -6.04 -6.13 2.70
N ILE A 56 -5.41 -5.17 2.02
CA ILE A 56 -5.74 -3.75 2.11
C ILE A 56 -7.10 -3.48 1.47
N GLU A 57 -7.38 -4.04 0.30
CA GLU A 57 -8.69 -3.96 -0.38
C GLU A 57 -9.84 -4.44 0.52
N GLN A 58 -9.59 -5.44 1.37
CA GLN A 58 -10.57 -5.97 2.32
C GLN A 58 -10.76 -5.09 3.58
N LEU A 59 -9.87 -4.14 3.83
CA LEU A 59 -10.04 -3.15 4.90
C LEU A 59 -11.06 -2.10 4.43
N ASN A 60 -12.34 -2.48 4.48
CA ASN A 60 -13.45 -1.59 4.21
C ASN A 60 -13.61 -0.63 5.40
N VAL A 61 -12.89 0.49 5.36
CA VAL A 61 -12.87 1.49 6.42
C VAL A 61 -13.66 2.70 5.97
N ASP A 62 -14.82 2.90 6.59
CA ASP A 62 -15.75 4.02 6.39
C ASP A 62 -15.73 4.88 7.67
N ILE A 63 -14.66 5.65 7.85
CA ILE A 63 -14.48 6.62 8.96
C ILE A 63 -13.89 7.93 8.45
#